data_AF-A0A930AGG1-F1
#
_entry.id   AF-A0A930AGG1-F1
#
_cell.length_a   1.000
_cell.length_b   1.000
_cell.length_c   1.000
_cell.angle_alpha   90.00
_cell.angle_beta   90.00
_cell.angle_gamma   90.00
#
_symmetry.space_group_name_H-M   'P 1'
#
loop_
_entity.id
_entity.type
_entity.pdbx_description
1 polymer ?
#
loop_
_entity_poly.entity_id
_entity_poly.type
_entity_poly.pdbx_seq_one_letter_code
_entity_poly.pdbx_strand_id
1 'polypeptide(L)'
;MKSGNVFLKGCLYFWGVLIFFSILAEYSFPLAICSLIGFGAYALYRRRSGNRSVEDQIELLKARIRQTDKDIQQLEETLSEKGSAAYKSRSKQVLLELSEIHQKAEQLKSYIGDSVYSRIDKKVRSVRATISVQLERLERDSQRDIENMEPEEVAPELAQTLANIACDHQEIINKIEASNFGDKEELATIHNLKMEKFQTVLEGYLKIKANPKNYNRSEERLEQARVAIEQFDLELDQVLRELNETDMRDFDISLRILGKDRKE
;
A
#
# COMPACT_ATOMS: atom_id res chain seq x y z
N MET A 1 -69.60 -11.46 45.22
CA MET A 1 -68.16 -11.65 45.51
C MET A 1 -67.34 -11.20 44.29
N LYS A 2 -66.61 -10.07 44.37
CA LYS A 2 -65.43 -9.71 43.53
C LYS A 2 -64.97 -8.26 43.84
N SER A 3 -64.61 -7.97 45.10
CA SER A 3 -63.95 -6.72 45.50
C SER A 3 -62.73 -7.03 46.36
N GLY A 4 -61.80 -7.82 45.82
CA GLY A 4 -60.58 -8.24 46.52
C GLY A 4 -59.28 -8.04 45.74
N ASN A 5 -59.35 -7.64 44.46
CA ASN A 5 -58.19 -7.72 43.55
C ASN A 5 -57.61 -6.35 43.12
N VAL A 6 -58.23 -5.24 43.54
CA VAL A 6 -57.76 -3.88 43.21
C VAL A 6 -56.84 -3.34 44.31
N PHE A 7 -57.16 -3.60 45.58
CA PHE A 7 -56.35 -3.17 46.72
C PHE A 7 -55.00 -3.92 46.82
N LEU A 8 -54.99 -5.23 46.52
CA LEU A 8 -53.76 -6.03 46.54
C LEU A 8 -52.77 -5.62 45.43
N LYS A 9 -53.28 -5.28 44.24
CA LYS A 9 -52.45 -4.80 43.13
C LYS A 9 -51.85 -3.43 43.41
N GLY A 10 -52.61 -2.50 43.98
CA GLY A 10 -52.11 -1.19 44.39
C GLY A 10 -50.99 -1.27 45.43
N CYS A 11 -51.11 -2.18 46.40
CA CYS A 11 -50.08 -2.41 47.42
C CYS A 11 -48.81 -3.04 46.84
N LEU A 12 -48.94 -4.00 45.92
CA LEU A 12 -47.80 -4.60 45.21
C LEU A 12 -47.02 -3.60 44.35
N TYR A 13 -47.71 -2.69 43.66
CA TYR A 13 -47.04 -1.62 42.90
C TYR A 13 -46.35 -0.61 43.82
N PHE A 14 -46.96 -0.26 44.95
CA PHE A 14 -46.38 0.67 45.92
C PHE A 14 -45.08 0.12 46.54
N TRP A 15 -45.10 -1.15 46.96
CA TRP A 15 -43.91 -1.83 47.48
C TRP A 15 -42.85 -2.08 46.40
N GLY A 16 -43.27 -2.40 45.16
CA GLY A 16 -42.36 -2.54 44.03
C GLY A 16 -41.60 -1.26 43.68
N VAL A 17 -42.27 -0.10 43.75
CA VAL A 17 -41.64 1.21 43.52
C VAL A 17 -40.67 1.57 44.65
N LEU A 18 -41.00 1.30 45.91
CA LEU A 18 -40.10 1.55 47.05
C LEU A 18 -38.82 0.68 47.02
N ILE A 19 -38.95 -0.57 46.60
CA ILE A 19 -37.80 -1.48 46.42
C ILE A 19 -36.95 -1.02 45.24
N PHE A 20 -37.56 -0.60 44.13
CA PHE A 20 -36.84 -0.09 42.97
C PHE A 20 -36.03 1.17 43.31
N PHE A 21 -36.60 2.12 44.05
CA PHE A 21 -35.87 3.32 44.49
C PHE A 21 -34.77 3.02 45.52
N SER A 22 -34.95 2.01 46.38
CA SER A 22 -33.91 1.59 47.34
C SER A 22 -32.71 0.97 46.63
N ILE A 23 -32.93 0.12 45.62
CA ILE A 23 -31.86 -0.47 44.79
C ILE A 23 -31.15 0.62 43.95
N LEU A 24 -31.90 1.61 43.46
CA LEU A 24 -31.35 2.72 42.70
C LEU A 24 -30.47 3.64 43.57
N ALA A 25 -30.86 3.87 44.82
CA ALA A 25 -30.07 4.63 45.79
C ALA A 25 -28.77 3.89 46.16
N GLU A 26 -28.82 2.57 46.34
CA GLU A 26 -27.68 1.75 46.73
C GLU A 26 -26.61 1.61 45.61
N TYR A 27 -27.03 1.64 44.33
CA TYR A 27 -26.10 1.67 43.18
C TYR A 27 -25.59 3.07 42.81
N SER A 28 -26.32 4.14 43.18
CA SER A 28 -25.93 5.51 42.85
C SER A 28 -24.65 5.96 43.58
N PHE A 29 -24.47 5.53 44.83
CA PHE A 29 -23.33 5.89 45.66
C PHE A 29 -21.99 5.29 45.17
N PRO A 30 -21.88 3.98 44.83
CA PRO A 30 -20.65 3.43 44.26
C PRO A 30 -20.36 3.96 42.85
N LEU A 31 -21.36 4.26 42.02
CA LEU A 31 -21.15 4.90 40.72
C LEU A 31 -20.62 6.34 40.84
N ALA A 32 -21.09 7.10 41.84
CA ALA A 32 -20.58 8.45 42.13
C ALA A 32 -19.13 8.42 42.66
N ILE A 33 -18.76 7.41 43.46
CA ILE A 33 -17.38 7.22 43.93
C ILE A 33 -16.47 6.81 42.77
N CYS A 34 -16.91 5.88 41.91
CA CYS A 34 -16.14 5.48 40.73
C CYS A 34 -15.94 6.63 39.74
N SER A 35 -16.92 7.50 39.55
CA SER A 35 -16.77 8.68 38.69
C SER A 35 -15.88 9.75 39.31
N LEU A 36 -15.91 9.96 40.64
CA LEU A 36 -14.99 10.84 41.36
C LEU A 36 -13.55 10.33 41.37
N ILE A 37 -13.33 9.02 41.54
CA ILE A 37 -12.00 8.40 41.46
C ILE A 37 -11.50 8.45 40.01
N GLY A 38 -12.35 8.17 39.02
CA GLY A 38 -12.02 8.27 37.61
C GLY A 38 -11.67 9.70 37.18
N PHE A 39 -12.48 10.69 37.59
CA PHE A 39 -12.21 12.11 37.32
C PHE A 39 -11.01 12.63 38.10
N GLY A 40 -10.81 12.19 39.34
CA GLY A 40 -9.64 12.51 40.16
C GLY A 40 -8.35 11.94 39.57
N ALA A 41 -8.36 10.68 39.14
CA ALA A 41 -7.24 10.04 38.43
C ALA A 41 -6.98 10.69 37.08
N TYR A 42 -8.02 11.03 36.33
CA TYR A 42 -7.91 11.75 35.05
C TYR A 42 -7.37 13.18 35.25
N ALA A 43 -7.83 13.90 36.28
CA ALA A 43 -7.34 15.23 36.61
C ALA A 43 -5.90 15.19 37.14
N LEU A 44 -5.51 14.20 37.94
CA LEU A 44 -4.12 13.97 38.36
C LEU A 44 -3.22 13.58 37.18
N TYR A 45 -3.71 12.73 36.28
CA TYR A 45 -3.00 12.36 35.04
C TYR A 45 -2.80 13.60 34.14
N ARG A 46 -3.85 14.42 33.96
CA ARG A 46 -3.79 15.68 33.21
C ARG A 46 -2.89 16.72 33.89
N ARG A 47 -2.86 16.79 35.23
CA ARG A 47 -2.00 17.69 36.01
C ARG A 47 -0.53 17.23 36.02
N ARG A 48 -0.27 15.92 35.97
CA ARG A 48 1.07 15.33 35.82
C ARG A 48 1.62 15.46 34.40
N SER A 49 0.74 15.57 33.40
CA SER A 49 1.11 15.88 32.00
C SER A 49 1.43 17.38 31.80
N GLY A 50 0.83 18.27 32.61
CA GLY A 50 0.84 19.71 32.39
C GLY A 50 2.11 20.47 32.79
N ASN A 51 2.96 19.95 33.68
CA ASN A 51 4.19 20.63 34.13
C ASN A 51 5.30 19.59 34.39
N ARG A 52 5.85 18.99 33.34
CA ARG A 52 7.19 18.38 33.45
C ARG A 52 8.20 19.51 33.56
N SER A 53 9.07 19.48 34.57
CA SER A 53 10.12 20.48 34.73
C SER A 53 10.96 20.53 33.47
N VAL A 54 11.48 21.70 33.11
CA VAL A 54 12.42 21.86 31.98
C VAL A 54 13.59 20.89 32.13
N GLU A 55 14.03 20.66 33.36
CA GLU A 55 15.07 19.68 33.70
C GLU A 55 14.68 18.25 33.27
N ASP A 56 13.46 17.80 33.58
CA ASP A 56 12.93 16.48 33.19
C ASP A 56 12.85 16.36 31.66
N GLN A 57 12.49 17.45 30.96
CA GLN A 57 12.43 17.46 29.50
C GLN A 57 13.82 17.36 28.86
N ILE A 58 14.82 18.02 29.45
CA ILE A 58 16.21 17.91 29.03
C ILE A 58 16.75 16.50 29.31
N GLU A 59 16.43 15.90 30.45
CA GLU A 59 16.83 14.52 30.76
C GLU A 59 16.21 13.51 29.79
N LEU A 60 14.92 13.66 29.48
CA LEU A 60 14.25 12.86 28.47
C LEU A 60 14.87 13.04 27.07
N LEU A 61 15.24 14.26 26.69
CA LEU A 61 15.93 14.53 25.43
C LEU A 61 17.28 13.81 25.38
N LYS A 62 18.08 13.89 26.46
CA LYS A 62 19.36 13.17 26.57
C LYS A 62 19.17 11.65 26.47
N ALA A 63 18.18 11.10 27.16
CA ALA A 63 17.88 9.67 27.12
C ALA A 63 17.49 9.22 25.71
N ARG A 64 16.65 10.00 25.02
CA ARG A 64 16.25 9.72 23.64
C ARG A 64 17.42 9.81 22.66
N ILE A 65 18.29 10.80 22.79
CA ILE A 65 19.51 10.91 21.98
C ILE A 65 20.38 9.67 22.17
N ARG A 66 20.63 9.26 23.42
CA ARG A 66 21.43 8.05 23.73
C ARG A 66 20.82 6.78 23.15
N GLN A 67 19.50 6.63 23.22
CA GLN A 67 18.80 5.49 22.66
C GLN A 67 18.88 5.49 21.12
N THR A 68 18.62 6.64 20.51
CA THR A 68 18.68 6.80 19.05
C THR A 68 20.09 6.56 18.52
N ASP A 69 21.14 6.99 19.24
CA ASP A 69 22.53 6.70 18.87
C ASP A 69 22.81 5.18 18.88
N LYS A 70 22.29 4.43 19.86
CA LYS A 70 22.39 2.97 19.85
C LYS A 70 21.63 2.36 18.67
N ASP A 71 20.45 2.86 18.38
CA ASP A 71 19.64 2.40 17.24
C ASP A 71 20.32 2.68 15.89
N ILE A 72 21.06 3.80 15.78
CA ILE A 72 21.90 4.12 14.62
C ILE A 72 23.07 3.15 14.50
N GLN A 73 23.78 2.85 15.60
CA GLN A 73 24.89 1.89 15.58
C GLN A 73 24.42 0.49 15.11
N GLN A 74 23.29 0.04 15.65
CA GLN A 74 22.71 -1.25 15.25
C GLN A 74 22.13 -1.23 13.83
N LEU A 75 21.90 -0.06 13.24
CA LEU A 75 21.41 0.07 11.88
C LEU A 75 22.44 -0.44 10.87
N GLU A 76 23.71 -0.13 11.09
CA GLU A 76 24.83 -0.58 10.25
C GLU A 76 24.97 -2.12 10.30
N GLU A 77 24.85 -2.70 11.50
CA GLU A 77 24.86 -4.16 11.70
C GLU A 77 23.65 -4.85 11.05
N THR A 78 22.47 -4.22 11.11
CA THR A 78 21.21 -4.78 10.57
C THR A 78 21.29 -5.02 9.07
N LEU A 79 22.01 -4.17 8.32
CA LEU A 79 22.18 -4.35 6.88
C LEU A 79 22.96 -5.62 6.55
N SER A 80 23.97 -5.95 7.36
CA SER A 80 24.85 -7.11 7.14
C SER A 80 24.21 -8.43 7.59
N GLU A 81 23.42 -8.44 8.66
CA GLU A 81 22.89 -9.68 9.26
C GLU A 81 21.47 -10.04 8.81
N LYS A 82 20.59 -9.04 8.64
CA LYS A 82 19.14 -9.25 8.47
C LYS A 82 18.60 -8.79 7.12
N GLY A 83 19.47 -8.25 6.26
CA GLY A 83 19.15 -7.86 4.91
C GLY A 83 18.41 -6.52 4.78
N SER A 84 18.14 -6.15 3.51
CA SER A 84 17.68 -4.82 3.11
C SER A 84 16.29 -4.44 3.65
N ALA A 85 15.37 -5.40 3.79
CA ALA A 85 14.01 -5.15 4.30
C ALA A 85 14.00 -4.73 5.78
N ALA A 86 14.79 -5.42 6.61
CA ALA A 86 14.95 -5.10 8.03
C ALA A 86 15.61 -3.73 8.22
N TYR A 87 16.63 -3.44 7.40
CA TYR A 87 17.28 -2.13 7.37
C TYR A 87 16.30 -1.01 6.99
N LYS A 88 15.48 -1.19 5.94
CA LYS A 88 14.48 -0.19 5.49
C LYS A 88 13.47 0.13 6.60
N SER A 89 12.95 -0.87 7.29
CA SER A 89 12.01 -0.67 8.40
C SER A 89 12.63 0.08 9.57
N ARG A 90 13.81 -0.37 10.04
CA ARG A 90 14.48 0.23 11.19
C ARG A 90 14.95 1.66 10.91
N SER A 91 15.39 1.93 9.69
CA SER A 91 15.79 3.27 9.23
C SER A 91 14.64 4.27 9.34
N LYS A 92 13.42 3.88 8.96
CA LYS A 92 12.22 4.75 9.08
C LYS A 92 11.93 5.12 10.53
N GLN A 93 12.07 4.17 11.45
CA GLN A 93 11.91 4.44 12.89
C GLN A 93 12.97 5.41 13.42
N VAL A 94 14.24 5.20 13.06
CA VAL A 94 15.34 6.10 13.45
C VAL A 94 15.14 7.51 12.88
N LEU A 95 14.69 7.63 11.63
CA LEU A 95 14.40 8.92 11.00
C LEU A 95 13.30 9.70 11.73
N LEU A 96 12.26 9.01 12.20
CA LEU A 96 11.18 9.60 13.00
C LEU A 96 11.73 10.12 14.35
N GLU A 97 12.50 9.30 15.05
CA GLU A 97 13.12 9.66 16.33
C GLU A 97 14.07 10.87 16.20
N LEU A 98 14.87 10.90 15.13
CA LEU A 98 15.73 12.04 14.81
C LEU A 98 14.93 13.32 14.56
N SER A 99 13.73 13.22 13.97
CA SER A 99 12.83 14.36 13.79
C SER A 99 12.31 14.88 15.13
N GLU A 100 11.86 13.97 16.01
CA GLU A 100 11.40 14.34 17.35
C GLU A 100 12.52 14.93 18.22
N ILE A 101 13.75 14.41 18.13
CA ILE A 101 14.93 15.00 18.78
C ILE A 101 15.16 16.43 18.29
N HIS A 102 15.14 16.66 16.99
CA HIS A 102 15.33 18.00 16.41
C HIS A 102 14.26 18.98 16.91
N GLN A 103 12.98 18.59 16.86
CA GLN A 103 11.87 19.41 17.33
C GLN A 103 11.97 19.75 18.83
N LYS A 104 12.32 18.77 19.66
CA LYS A 104 12.48 18.98 21.12
C LYS A 104 13.73 19.81 21.44
N ALA A 105 14.82 19.63 20.70
CA ALA A 105 16.02 20.46 20.84
C ALA A 105 15.75 21.92 20.46
N GLU A 106 14.94 22.16 19.43
CA GLU A 106 14.49 23.52 19.04
C GLU A 106 13.69 24.18 20.18
N GLN A 107 12.72 23.46 20.76
CA GLN A 107 11.89 23.95 21.86
C GLN A 107 12.71 24.27 23.12
N LEU A 108 13.77 23.49 23.37
CA LEU A 108 14.63 23.63 24.55
C LEU A 108 15.87 24.50 24.29
N LYS A 109 16.00 25.12 23.11
CA LYS A 109 17.19 25.84 22.67
C LYS A 109 17.67 26.89 23.68
N SER A 110 16.75 27.68 24.24
CA SER A 110 17.06 28.71 25.25
C SER A 110 17.62 28.14 26.55
N TYR A 111 17.33 26.88 26.88
CA TYR A 111 17.74 26.22 28.11
C TYR A 111 19.02 25.39 27.95
N ILE A 112 19.23 24.78 26.78
CA ILE A 112 20.42 23.95 26.49
C ILE A 112 21.59 24.77 25.92
N GLY A 113 21.31 25.96 25.40
CA GLY A 113 22.29 26.86 24.81
C GLY A 113 22.64 26.56 23.35
N ASP A 114 22.99 27.60 22.60
CA ASP A 114 23.19 27.54 21.14
C ASP A 114 24.25 26.52 20.73
N SER A 115 25.37 26.41 21.46
CA SER A 115 26.43 25.43 21.14
C SER A 115 25.94 23.99 21.23
N VAL A 116 25.11 23.65 22.22
CA VAL A 116 24.59 22.29 22.40
C VAL A 116 23.54 21.99 21.33
N TYR A 117 22.62 22.95 21.10
CA TYR A 117 21.64 22.86 20.04
C TYR A 117 22.29 22.65 18.66
N SER A 118 23.29 23.47 18.28
CA SER A 118 23.96 23.36 16.98
C SER A 118 24.66 22.02 16.77
N ARG A 119 25.19 21.41 17.84
CA ARG A 119 25.78 20.06 17.76
C ARG A 119 24.72 19.00 17.50
N ILE A 120 23.58 19.07 18.21
CA ILE A 120 22.45 18.15 18.01
C ILE A 120 21.91 18.29 16.59
N ASP A 121 21.64 19.52 16.14
CA ASP A 121 21.12 19.80 14.80
C ASP A 121 22.07 19.29 13.70
N LYS A 122 23.37 19.60 13.79
CA LYS A 122 24.36 19.12 12.82
C LYS A 122 24.42 17.58 12.77
N LYS A 123 24.39 16.91 13.92
CA LYS A 123 24.42 15.44 13.99
C LYS A 123 23.14 14.84 13.40
N VAL A 124 21.96 15.37 13.76
CA VAL A 124 20.68 14.94 13.22
C VAL A 124 20.65 15.06 11.69
N ARG A 125 21.05 16.21 11.14
CA ARG A 125 21.09 16.43 9.68
C ARG A 125 22.03 15.47 8.98
N SER A 126 23.24 15.30 9.51
CA SER A 126 24.25 14.41 8.93
C SER A 126 23.81 12.95 8.92
N VAL A 127 23.25 12.45 10.03
CA VAL A 127 22.77 11.07 10.12
C VAL A 127 21.55 10.87 9.20
N ARG A 128 20.60 11.82 9.20
CA ARG A 128 19.43 11.78 8.31
C ARG A 128 19.85 11.67 6.85
N ALA A 129 20.78 12.53 6.41
CA ALA A 129 21.29 12.49 5.04
C ALA A 129 21.93 11.14 4.71
N THR A 130 22.73 10.58 5.62
CA THR A 130 23.40 9.28 5.43
C THR A 130 22.38 8.14 5.27
N ILE A 131 21.39 8.08 6.17
CA ILE A 131 20.34 7.06 6.12
C ILE A 131 19.50 7.20 4.84
N SER A 132 19.11 8.43 4.48
CA SER A 132 18.32 8.69 3.26
C SER A 132 19.06 8.24 1.99
N VAL A 133 20.36 8.54 1.87
CA VAL A 133 21.17 8.10 0.72
C VAL A 133 21.25 6.57 0.64
N GLN A 134 21.41 5.89 1.77
CA GLN A 134 21.48 4.42 1.78
C GLN A 134 20.13 3.78 1.47
N LEU A 135 19.02 4.36 1.94
CA LEU A 135 17.67 3.88 1.57
C LEU A 135 17.42 4.02 0.07
N GLU A 136 17.78 5.17 -0.50
CA GLU A 136 17.60 5.44 -1.93
C GLU A 136 18.44 4.47 -2.79
N ARG A 137 19.67 4.16 -2.37
CA ARG A 137 20.50 3.13 -3.02
C ARG A 137 19.82 1.76 -2.99
N LEU A 138 19.36 1.33 -1.81
CA LEU A 138 18.66 0.04 -1.67
C LEU A 138 17.31 -0.01 -2.39
N GLU A 139 16.67 1.14 -2.63
CA GLU A 139 15.48 1.23 -3.49
C GLU A 139 15.84 1.09 -4.96
N ARG A 140 16.89 1.78 -5.42
CA ARG A 140 17.41 1.65 -6.78
C ARG A 140 17.92 0.24 -7.09
N ASP A 141 18.62 -0.39 -6.15
CA ASP A 141 19.11 -1.76 -6.31
C ASP A 141 17.94 -2.75 -6.38
N SER A 142 16.93 -2.61 -5.50
CA SER A 142 15.72 -3.43 -5.63
C SER A 142 14.98 -3.19 -6.96
N GLN A 143 14.93 -1.95 -7.45
CA GLN A 143 14.30 -1.62 -8.74
C GLN A 143 15.03 -2.28 -9.91
N ARG A 144 16.38 -2.32 -9.86
CA ARG A 144 17.21 -3.03 -10.83
C ARG A 144 17.03 -4.54 -10.77
N ASP A 145 16.92 -5.11 -9.59
CA ASP A 145 16.65 -6.55 -9.44
C ASP A 145 15.29 -6.91 -10.06
N ILE A 146 14.29 -6.04 -9.94
CA ILE A 146 12.96 -6.22 -10.57
C ILE A 146 13.02 -6.03 -12.09
N GLU A 147 13.81 -5.07 -12.60
CA GLU A 147 14.01 -4.87 -14.04
C GLU A 147 14.69 -6.05 -14.74
N ASN A 148 15.44 -6.87 -13.99
CA ASN A 148 16.12 -8.07 -14.51
C ASN A 148 15.35 -9.38 -14.25
N MET A 149 14.21 -9.32 -13.56
CA MET A 149 13.41 -10.48 -13.22
C MET A 149 12.40 -10.74 -14.34
N GLU A 150 12.26 -11.99 -14.78
CA GLU A 150 11.29 -12.32 -15.82
C GLU A 150 9.87 -11.93 -15.36
N PRO A 151 9.03 -11.34 -16.22
CA PRO A 151 7.68 -10.89 -15.87
C PRO A 151 6.84 -11.97 -15.17
N GLU A 152 7.06 -13.24 -15.52
CA GLU A 152 6.40 -14.43 -14.98
C GLU A 152 6.73 -14.70 -13.50
N GLU A 153 7.91 -14.29 -13.02
CA GLU A 153 8.28 -14.47 -11.61
C GLU A 153 7.66 -13.39 -10.71
N VAL A 154 7.49 -12.18 -11.23
CA VAL A 154 6.92 -11.03 -10.49
C VAL A 154 5.39 -11.04 -10.53
N ALA A 155 4.80 -11.53 -11.62
CA ALA A 155 3.36 -11.61 -11.84
C ALA A 155 2.95 -13.00 -12.37
N PRO A 156 3.06 -14.07 -11.55
CA PRO A 156 2.70 -15.42 -11.95
C PRO A 156 1.23 -15.55 -12.38
N GLU A 157 0.35 -14.69 -11.86
CA GLU A 157 -1.06 -14.62 -12.28
C GLU A 157 -1.24 -14.18 -13.74
N LEU A 158 -0.26 -13.49 -14.34
CA LEU A 158 -0.28 -13.05 -15.74
C LEU A 158 0.49 -13.99 -16.67
N ALA A 159 1.21 -14.99 -16.14
CA ALA A 159 2.14 -15.80 -16.91
C ALA A 159 1.52 -16.41 -18.19
N GLN A 160 0.31 -16.97 -18.08
CA GLN A 160 -0.38 -17.55 -19.24
C GLN A 160 -0.75 -16.48 -20.27
N THR A 161 -1.29 -15.34 -19.83
CA THR A 161 -1.68 -14.23 -20.71
C THR A 161 -0.47 -13.64 -21.41
N LEU A 162 0.66 -13.49 -20.72
CA LEU A 162 1.91 -13.00 -21.32
C LEU A 162 2.47 -13.97 -22.36
N ALA A 163 2.40 -15.28 -22.10
CA ALA A 163 2.81 -16.30 -23.04
C ALA A 163 1.93 -16.31 -24.32
N ASN A 164 0.62 -16.15 -24.16
CA ASN A 164 -0.31 -16.01 -25.29
C ASN A 164 0.03 -14.78 -26.13
N ILE A 165 0.14 -13.61 -25.49
CA ILE A 165 0.50 -12.34 -26.15
C ILE A 165 1.81 -12.47 -26.94
N ALA A 166 2.83 -13.12 -26.37
CA ALA A 166 4.11 -13.30 -27.05
C ALA A 166 3.99 -14.20 -28.30
N CYS A 167 3.25 -15.30 -28.19
CA CYS A 167 2.97 -16.19 -29.32
C CYS A 167 2.18 -15.48 -30.41
N ASP A 168 1.07 -14.83 -30.05
CA ASP A 168 0.18 -14.15 -31.00
C ASP A 168 0.87 -12.97 -31.66
N HIS A 169 1.66 -12.20 -30.91
CA HIS A 169 2.49 -11.12 -31.47
C HIS A 169 3.41 -11.65 -32.58
N GLN A 170 4.11 -12.76 -32.33
CA GLN A 170 5.01 -13.34 -33.32
C GLN A 170 4.26 -13.88 -34.54
N GLU A 171 3.11 -14.52 -34.34
CA GLU A 171 2.31 -15.03 -35.46
C GLU A 171 1.74 -13.89 -36.31
N ILE A 172 1.26 -12.81 -35.68
CA ILE A 172 0.79 -11.60 -36.38
C ILE A 172 1.91 -11.01 -37.23
N ILE A 173 3.12 -10.83 -36.67
CA ILE A 173 4.28 -10.32 -37.43
C ILE A 173 4.56 -11.21 -38.65
N ASN A 174 4.63 -12.53 -38.44
CA ASN A 174 4.88 -13.49 -39.53
C ASN A 174 3.81 -13.39 -40.63
N LYS A 175 2.53 -13.22 -40.27
CA LYS A 175 1.42 -13.07 -41.21
C LYS A 175 1.46 -11.74 -41.97
N ILE A 176 1.80 -10.65 -41.30
CA ILE A 176 1.96 -9.34 -41.96
C ILE A 176 3.09 -9.40 -42.99
N GLU A 177 4.22 -10.01 -42.64
CA GLU A 177 5.36 -10.18 -43.54
C GLU A 177 5.03 -11.08 -44.74
N ALA A 178 4.41 -12.24 -44.49
CA ALA A 178 4.09 -13.25 -45.49
C ALA A 178 2.90 -12.90 -46.41
N SER A 179 2.04 -11.98 -45.98
CA SER A 179 0.89 -11.53 -46.75
C SER A 179 1.30 -10.93 -48.12
N ASN A 180 0.37 -10.64 -49.04
CA ASN A 180 0.62 -9.83 -50.24
C ASN A 180 -0.21 -8.54 -50.25
N PHE A 181 -0.72 -8.08 -49.09
CA PHE A 181 -1.53 -6.86 -48.99
C PHE A 181 -0.72 -5.59 -49.29
N GLY A 182 -1.42 -4.56 -49.78
CA GLY A 182 -0.82 -3.24 -50.08
C GLY A 182 -0.42 -2.46 -48.81
N ASP A 183 -1.10 -2.70 -47.69
CA ASP A 183 -1.01 -1.86 -46.49
C ASP A 183 -0.20 -2.52 -45.36
N LYS A 184 0.74 -3.43 -45.68
CA LYS A 184 1.56 -4.16 -44.69
C LYS A 184 2.32 -3.24 -43.73
N GLU A 185 2.89 -2.16 -44.26
CA GLU A 185 3.71 -1.23 -43.48
C GLU A 185 2.86 -0.46 -42.47
N GLU A 186 1.64 -0.06 -42.86
CA GLU A 186 0.68 0.57 -41.97
C GLU A 186 0.23 -0.39 -40.87
N LEU A 187 -0.11 -1.62 -41.25
CA LEU A 187 -0.56 -2.64 -40.29
C LEU A 187 0.54 -3.02 -39.29
N ALA A 188 1.78 -3.19 -39.75
CA ALA A 188 2.94 -3.41 -38.89
C ALA A 188 3.17 -2.23 -37.93
N THR A 189 3.05 -0.99 -38.43
CA THR A 189 3.21 0.22 -37.61
C THR A 189 2.15 0.30 -36.52
N ILE A 190 0.88 0.04 -36.86
CA ILE A 190 -0.22 0.04 -35.89
C ILE A 190 -0.02 -1.04 -34.83
N HIS A 191 0.36 -2.26 -35.24
CA HIS A 191 0.61 -3.38 -34.32
C HIS A 191 1.78 -3.09 -33.37
N ASN A 192 2.91 -2.59 -33.89
CA ASN A 192 4.08 -2.23 -33.09
C ASN A 192 3.74 -1.13 -32.07
N LEU A 193 2.97 -0.11 -32.48
CA LEU A 193 2.52 0.94 -31.56
C LEU A 193 1.64 0.39 -30.44
N LYS A 194 0.75 -0.57 -30.74
CA LYS A 194 -0.05 -1.23 -29.70
C LYS A 194 0.83 -2.04 -28.75
N MET A 195 1.84 -2.74 -29.29
CA MET A 195 2.78 -3.53 -28.49
C MET A 195 3.63 -2.66 -27.54
N GLU A 196 4.09 -1.49 -27.99
CA GLU A 196 4.80 -0.51 -27.16
C GLU A 196 3.92 -0.02 -25.98
N LYS A 197 2.64 0.26 -26.26
CA LYS A 197 1.68 0.64 -25.22
C LYS A 197 1.45 -0.48 -24.22
N PHE A 198 1.33 -1.72 -24.68
CA PHE A 198 1.24 -2.89 -23.81
C PHE A 198 2.48 -3.02 -22.91
N GLN A 199 3.69 -2.92 -23.47
CA GLN A 199 4.93 -2.96 -22.69
C GLN A 199 4.98 -1.88 -21.61
N THR A 200 4.54 -0.66 -21.94
CA THR A 200 4.44 0.44 -20.96
C THR A 200 3.49 0.10 -19.80
N VAL A 201 2.35 -0.53 -20.10
CA VAL A 201 1.37 -0.96 -19.08
C VAL A 201 1.95 -2.08 -18.22
N LEU A 202 2.57 -3.09 -18.84
CA LEU A 202 3.21 -4.22 -18.16
C LEU A 202 4.33 -3.74 -17.23
N GLU A 203 5.24 -2.88 -17.70
CA GLU A 203 6.27 -2.29 -16.86
C GLU A 203 5.69 -1.53 -15.66
N GLY A 204 4.63 -0.75 -15.91
CA GLY A 204 3.91 -0.03 -14.86
C GLY A 204 3.33 -0.99 -13.81
N TYR A 205 2.73 -2.09 -14.26
CA TYR A 205 2.20 -3.16 -13.41
C TYR A 205 3.31 -3.76 -12.55
N LEU A 206 4.42 -4.21 -13.14
CA LEU A 206 5.55 -4.84 -12.45
C LEU A 206 6.17 -3.90 -11.40
N LYS A 207 6.38 -2.63 -11.76
CA LYS A 207 6.91 -1.60 -10.85
C LYS A 207 5.99 -1.39 -9.63
N ILE A 208 4.67 -1.33 -9.84
CA ILE A 208 3.70 -1.18 -8.75
C ILE A 208 3.62 -2.45 -7.90
N LYS A 209 3.59 -3.63 -8.53
CA LYS A 209 3.46 -4.94 -7.87
C LYS A 209 4.63 -5.19 -6.93
N ALA A 210 5.83 -4.81 -7.34
CA ALA A 210 7.02 -4.98 -6.53
C ALA A 210 7.07 -4.06 -5.29
N ASN A 211 6.59 -2.82 -5.40
CA ASN A 211 6.66 -1.84 -4.31
C ASN A 211 5.31 -1.09 -4.12
N PRO A 212 4.21 -1.78 -3.76
CA PRO A 212 2.86 -1.20 -3.80
C PRO A 212 2.66 -0.03 -2.82
N LYS A 213 3.47 0.06 -1.76
CA LYS A 213 3.42 1.15 -0.77
C LYS A 213 3.98 2.48 -1.30
N ASN A 214 4.76 2.44 -2.38
CA ASN A 214 5.38 3.64 -2.97
C ASN A 214 4.45 4.35 -3.97
N TYR A 215 3.29 3.76 -4.26
CA TYR A 215 2.35 4.27 -5.25
C TYR A 215 0.98 4.51 -4.64
N ASN A 216 0.39 5.67 -4.92
CA ASN A 216 -0.99 5.95 -4.57
C ASN A 216 -1.94 5.09 -5.40
N ARG A 217 -3.02 4.59 -4.77
CA ARG A 217 -4.05 3.76 -5.42
C ARG A 217 -3.44 2.54 -6.12
N SER A 218 -2.46 1.90 -5.49
CA SER A 218 -1.72 0.78 -6.09
C SER A 218 -2.62 -0.39 -6.45
N GLU A 219 -3.55 -0.80 -5.57
CA GLU A 219 -4.51 -1.88 -5.87
C GLU A 219 -5.40 -1.56 -7.06
N GLU A 220 -6.01 -0.36 -7.10
CA GLU A 220 -6.86 0.08 -8.21
C GLU A 220 -6.08 0.09 -9.54
N ARG A 221 -4.84 0.60 -9.52
CA ARG A 221 -3.99 0.68 -10.71
C ARG A 221 -3.49 -0.69 -11.18
N LEU A 222 -3.20 -1.60 -10.25
CA LEU A 222 -2.85 -2.98 -10.58
C LEU A 222 -4.03 -3.67 -11.26
N GLU A 223 -5.24 -3.49 -10.74
CA GLU A 223 -6.44 -4.07 -11.36
C GLU A 223 -6.73 -3.45 -12.73
N GLN A 224 -6.62 -2.13 -12.88
CA GLN A 224 -6.76 -1.47 -14.18
C GLN A 224 -5.74 -1.98 -15.21
N ALA A 225 -4.48 -2.14 -14.80
CA ALA A 225 -3.44 -2.65 -15.67
C ALA A 225 -3.64 -4.15 -16.00
N ARG A 226 -4.09 -4.96 -15.03
CA ARG A 226 -4.46 -6.37 -15.26
C ARG A 226 -5.55 -6.50 -16.31
N VAL A 227 -6.64 -5.74 -16.15
CA VAL A 227 -7.76 -5.71 -17.11
C VAL A 227 -7.30 -5.24 -18.48
N ALA A 228 -6.43 -4.23 -18.56
CA ALA A 228 -5.89 -3.75 -19.83
C ALA A 228 -5.02 -4.80 -20.54
N ILE A 229 -4.21 -5.56 -19.79
CA ILE A 229 -3.38 -6.65 -20.31
C ILE A 229 -4.26 -7.79 -20.84
N GLU A 230 -5.29 -8.19 -20.09
CA GLU A 230 -6.25 -9.23 -20.51
C GLU A 230 -7.05 -8.79 -21.74
N GLN A 231 -7.45 -7.52 -21.79
CA GLN A 231 -8.14 -6.99 -22.96
C GLN A 231 -7.23 -6.95 -24.20
N PHE A 232 -5.93 -6.68 -24.01
CA PHE A 232 -4.97 -6.69 -25.10
C PHE A 232 -4.76 -8.09 -25.69
N ASP A 233 -4.70 -9.13 -24.85
CA ASP A 233 -4.68 -10.54 -25.29
C ASP A 233 -5.87 -10.84 -26.23
N LEU A 234 -7.09 -10.47 -25.81
CA LEU A 234 -8.31 -10.63 -26.62
C LEU A 234 -8.27 -9.83 -27.94
N GLU A 235 -7.64 -8.65 -27.94
CA GLU A 235 -7.45 -7.87 -29.16
C GLU A 235 -6.50 -8.57 -30.14
N LEU A 236 -5.42 -9.18 -29.65
CA LEU A 236 -4.49 -9.93 -30.51
C LEU A 236 -5.15 -11.16 -31.12
N ASP A 237 -5.93 -11.89 -30.32
CA ASP A 237 -6.81 -12.98 -30.74
C ASP A 237 -7.69 -12.56 -31.93
N GLN A 238 -8.31 -11.38 -31.82
CA GLN A 238 -9.18 -10.86 -32.88
C GLN A 238 -8.38 -10.48 -34.12
N VAL A 239 -7.26 -9.79 -33.97
CA VAL A 239 -6.39 -9.41 -35.10
C VAL A 239 -5.92 -10.65 -35.85
N LEU A 240 -5.52 -11.70 -35.14
CA LEU A 240 -5.10 -12.96 -35.73
C LEU A 240 -6.22 -13.62 -36.54
N ARG A 241 -7.45 -13.64 -36.00
CA ARG A 241 -8.62 -14.14 -36.72
C ARG A 241 -8.90 -13.33 -37.98
N GLU A 242 -8.84 -12.01 -37.92
CA GLU A 242 -9.06 -11.14 -39.08
C GLU A 242 -8.01 -11.38 -40.18
N LEU A 243 -6.75 -11.57 -39.80
CA LEU A 243 -5.69 -11.93 -40.74
C LEU A 243 -5.94 -13.29 -41.39
N ASN A 244 -6.32 -14.29 -40.58
CA ASN A 244 -6.67 -15.63 -41.07
C ASN A 244 -7.86 -15.62 -42.05
N GLU A 245 -8.94 -14.93 -41.72
CA GLU A 245 -10.12 -14.79 -42.60
C GLU A 245 -9.76 -14.10 -43.92
N THR A 246 -8.86 -13.12 -43.85
CA THR A 246 -8.40 -12.40 -45.05
C THR A 246 -7.59 -13.31 -45.97
N ASP A 247 -6.78 -14.21 -45.41
CA ASP A 247 -6.02 -15.23 -46.14
C ASP A 247 -6.94 -16.33 -46.72
N MET A 248 -8.07 -16.63 -46.08
CA MET A 248 -9.02 -17.65 -46.55
C MET A 248 -9.89 -17.23 -47.74
N ARG A 249 -9.83 -15.96 -48.19
CA ARG A 249 -10.65 -15.47 -49.31
C ARG A 249 -10.48 -16.27 -50.60
N ASP A 250 -9.24 -16.66 -50.93
CA ASP A 250 -8.96 -17.45 -52.13
C ASP A 250 -9.50 -18.89 -52.03
N PHE A 251 -9.50 -19.45 -50.82
CA PHE A 251 -10.12 -20.73 -50.52
C PHE A 251 -11.64 -20.67 -50.72
N ASP A 252 -12.31 -19.63 -50.20
CA ASP A 252 -13.74 -19.45 -50.35
C ASP A 252 -14.18 -19.25 -51.81
N ILE A 253 -13.38 -18.50 -52.59
CA ILE A 253 -13.60 -18.35 -54.03
C ILE A 253 -13.50 -19.72 -54.73
N SER A 254 -12.47 -20.49 -54.39
CA SER A 254 -12.26 -21.84 -54.95
C SER A 254 -13.41 -22.78 -54.62
N LEU A 255 -13.90 -22.78 -53.37
CA LEU A 255 -15.08 -23.55 -52.98
C LEU A 255 -16.33 -23.17 -53.77
N ARG A 256 -16.53 -21.86 -54.02
CA ARG A 256 -17.69 -21.37 -54.78
C ARG A 256 -17.66 -21.83 -56.24
N ILE A 257 -16.49 -21.82 -56.89
CA ILE A 257 -16.33 -22.29 -58.26
C ILE A 257 -16.61 -23.80 -58.34
N LEU A 258 -15.94 -24.60 -57.51
CA LEU A 258 -16.11 -26.06 -57.45
C LEU A 258 -17.52 -26.50 -57.04
N GLY A 259 -18.22 -25.69 -56.23
CA GLY A 259 -19.60 -25.93 -55.85
C GLY A 259 -20.62 -25.60 -56.94
N LYS A 260 -20.26 -24.69 -57.86
CA LYS A 260 -21.09 -24.29 -59.01
C LYS A 260 -20.99 -25.31 -60.14
N ASP A 261 -19.80 -25.86 -60.37
CA ASP A 261 -19.54 -26.89 -61.38
C ASP A 261 -20.20 -28.25 -61.07
N ARG A 262 -20.69 -28.45 -59.84
CA ARG A 262 -21.39 -29.68 -59.40
C ARG A 262 -22.90 -29.67 -59.61
N LYS A 263 -23.48 -28.58 -60.11
CA LYS A 263 -24.94 -28.41 -60.29
C LYS A 263 -25.39 -28.37 -61.76
N GLU A 264 -24.52 -28.71 -62.70
CA GLU A 264 -24.86 -29.00 -64.11
C GLU A 264 -24.80 -30.51 -64.36
#